data_AF-A0A6N9GYG6-F1
#
_entry.id   AF-A0A6N9GYG6-F1
#
_cell.length_a   1.000
_cell.length_b   1.000
_cell.length_c   1.000
_cell.angle_alpha   90.00
_cell.angle_beta   90.00
_cell.angle_gamma   90.00
#
_symmetry.space_group_name_H-M   'P 1'
#
loop_
_entity.id
_entity.type
_entity.pdbx_description
1 polymer ?
#
loop_
_entity_poly.entity_id
_entity_poly.type
_entity_poly.pdbx_seq_one_letter_code
_entity_poly.pdbx_strand_id
1 'polypeptide(L)'
;MFDNLRRAFREAVDNFNKELDRDAVPEAVDKLLKGMEREAVDAKTALEGLKKQAAVARKRADEEARNADICERREAMARDVGDTDTADLAATYREKHAARSRVLSDKAKAIEAEIRLQESEYTEMLSQIRKARANRDRLASTAGRTQARESLGKSDDLFGELDRMAGRIVDSEVAAGAEEALFDDARDFDEQLEESHREEAIDARLEELKRRMRKG
;
A
#
# COMPACT_ATOMS: atom_id res chain seq x y z
N MET A 1 3.66 12.40 8.39
CA MET A 1 4.39 11.12 8.17
C MET A 1 4.17 10.65 6.75
N PHE A 2 2.92 10.55 6.30
CA PHE A 2 2.57 10.23 4.91
C PHE A 2 3.15 11.21 3.88
N ASP A 3 3.15 12.52 4.15
CA ASP A 3 3.78 13.51 3.23
C ASP A 3 5.27 13.26 2.97
N ASN A 4 5.99 12.76 3.99
CA ASN A 4 7.41 12.42 3.84
C ASN A 4 7.56 11.18 2.97
N LEU A 5 6.68 10.19 3.15
CA LEU A 5 6.64 8.96 2.37
C LEU A 5 6.31 9.27 0.90
N ARG A 6 5.33 10.14 0.67
CA ARG A 6 4.93 10.60 -0.66
C ARG A 6 6.04 11.36 -1.37
N ARG A 7 6.77 12.21 -0.64
CA ARG A 7 7.92 12.92 -1.19
C ARG A 7 9.03 11.95 -1.59
N ALA A 8 9.34 10.99 -0.72
CA ALA A 8 10.35 9.97 -0.99
C ALA A 8 9.97 9.13 -2.23
N PHE A 9 8.68 8.78 -2.36
CA PHE A 9 8.18 8.04 -3.51
C PHE A 9 8.24 8.80 -4.82
N ARG A 10 7.84 10.07 -4.82
CA ARG A 10 7.99 10.92 -6.01
C ARG A 10 9.45 11.05 -6.41
N GLU A 11 10.34 11.22 -5.44
CA GLU A 11 11.78 11.28 -5.70
C GLU A 11 12.31 9.95 -6.26
N ALA A 12 11.85 8.81 -5.75
CA ALA A 12 12.19 7.49 -6.27
C ALA A 12 11.71 7.30 -7.72
N VAL A 13 10.50 7.76 -8.04
CA VAL A 13 9.92 7.71 -9.40
C VAL A 13 10.70 8.62 -10.36
N ASP A 14 11.02 9.84 -9.93
CA ASP A 14 11.79 10.79 -10.75
C ASP A 14 13.21 10.25 -11.02
N ASN A 15 13.84 9.64 -10.02
CA ASN A 15 15.14 9.01 -10.17
C ASN A 15 15.06 7.74 -11.04
N PHE A 16 13.99 6.95 -10.92
CA PHE A 16 13.77 5.81 -11.80
C PHE A 16 13.66 6.24 -13.27
N ASN A 17 12.85 7.27 -13.56
CA ASN A 17 12.69 7.77 -14.92
C ASN A 17 13.99 8.34 -15.51
N LYS A 18 14.78 9.07 -14.71
CA LYS A 18 16.09 9.59 -15.16
C LYS A 18 17.10 8.48 -15.45
N GLU A 19 17.08 7.41 -14.66
CA GLU A 19 18.01 6.30 -14.80
C GLU A 19 17.56 5.35 -15.92
N LEU A 20 16.26 5.27 -16.23
CA LEU A 20 15.74 4.64 -17.45
C LEU A 20 16.26 5.30 -18.73
N ASP A 21 16.42 6.64 -18.73
CA ASP A 21 16.88 7.41 -19.90
C ASP A 21 18.40 7.34 -20.12
N ARG A 22 19.15 6.75 -19.18
CA ARG A 22 20.60 6.57 -19.28
C ARG A 22 20.91 5.14 -19.72
N ASP A 23 21.92 4.97 -20.59
CA ASP A 23 22.43 3.67 -21.07
C ASP A 23 23.07 2.77 -19.96
N ALA A 24 22.72 2.95 -18.69
CA ALA A 24 23.43 2.39 -17.54
C ALA A 24 22.56 1.47 -16.66
N VAL A 25 22.93 0.19 -16.70
CA VAL A 25 22.91 -0.85 -15.65
C VAL A 25 21.54 -1.21 -15.02
N PRO A 26 20.97 -2.39 -15.39
CA PRO A 26 19.75 -2.96 -14.80
C PRO A 26 19.70 -2.96 -13.26
N GLU A 27 20.85 -3.07 -12.59
CA GLU A 27 20.95 -3.11 -11.12
C GLU A 27 20.50 -1.81 -10.42
N ALA A 28 20.75 -0.63 -11.01
CA ALA A 28 20.34 0.64 -10.43
C ALA A 28 18.80 0.81 -10.50
N VAL A 29 18.22 0.40 -11.63
CA VAL A 29 16.77 0.37 -11.88
C VAL A 29 16.08 -0.61 -10.94
N ASP A 30 16.65 -1.81 -10.74
CA ASP A 30 16.14 -2.80 -9.78
C ASP A 30 16.18 -2.29 -8.33
N LYS A 31 17.25 -1.57 -7.94
CA LYS A 31 17.34 -0.98 -6.60
C LYS A 31 16.30 0.12 -6.37
N LEU A 32 16.04 0.95 -7.38
CA LEU A 32 15.01 2.00 -7.33
C LEU A 32 13.61 1.40 -7.23
N LEU A 33 13.32 0.36 -8.03
CA LEU A 33 12.07 -0.38 -7.97
C LEU A 33 11.83 -0.96 -6.56
N LYS A 34 12.84 -1.60 -5.98
CA LYS A 34 12.78 -2.08 -4.59
C LYS A 34 12.51 -0.94 -3.61
N GLY A 35 13.12 0.23 -3.78
CA GLY A 35 12.86 1.40 -2.95
C GLY A 35 11.37 1.81 -2.98
N MET A 36 10.80 1.89 -4.18
CA MET A 36 9.38 2.20 -4.37
C MET A 36 8.46 1.15 -3.72
N GLU A 37 8.81 -0.14 -3.83
CA GLU A 37 8.07 -1.24 -3.20
C GLU A 37 8.05 -1.13 -1.67
N ARG A 38 9.21 -0.84 -1.05
CA ARG A 38 9.29 -0.63 0.40
C ARG A 38 8.39 0.50 0.87
N GLU A 39 8.40 1.60 0.14
CA GLU A 39 7.57 2.76 0.48
C GLU A 39 6.08 2.47 0.34
N ALA A 40 5.67 1.65 -0.63
CA ALA A 40 4.29 1.18 -0.72
C ALA A 40 3.90 0.31 0.49
N VAL A 41 4.76 -0.62 0.93
CA VAL A 41 4.50 -1.43 2.14
C VAL A 41 4.39 -0.55 3.40
N ASP A 42 5.25 0.45 3.53
CA ASP A 42 5.18 1.42 4.63
C ASP A 42 3.87 2.24 4.58
N ALA A 43 3.43 2.64 3.39
CA ALA A 43 2.18 3.36 3.18
C ALA A 43 0.98 2.51 3.61
N LYS A 44 0.95 1.25 3.19
CA LYS A 44 -0.08 0.27 3.58
C LYS A 44 -0.11 0.08 5.10
N THR A 45 1.04 -0.07 5.73
CA THR A 45 1.15 -0.23 7.19
C THR A 45 0.60 0.99 7.93
N ALA A 46 0.93 2.20 7.47
CA ALA A 46 0.41 3.44 8.03
C ALA A 46 -1.12 3.54 7.85
N LEU A 47 -1.64 3.13 6.70
CA LEU A 47 -3.07 3.10 6.37
C LEU A 47 -3.86 2.15 7.27
N GLU A 48 -3.34 0.95 7.51
CA GLU A 48 -3.90 -0.01 8.48
C GLU A 48 -3.84 0.53 9.92
N GLY A 49 -2.79 1.29 10.25
CA GLY A 49 -2.69 2.02 11.50
C GLY A 49 -3.83 3.02 11.69
N LEU A 50 -4.16 3.80 10.65
CA LEU A 50 -5.28 4.76 10.70
C LEU A 50 -6.63 4.06 10.78
N LYS A 51 -6.84 2.98 10.01
CA LYS A 51 -8.08 2.16 10.08
C LYS A 51 -8.35 1.67 11.51
N LYS A 52 -7.30 1.18 12.19
CA LYS A 52 -7.38 0.79 13.60
C LYS A 52 -7.70 1.97 14.52
N GLN A 53 -7.09 3.13 14.31
CA GLN A 53 -7.38 4.32 15.10
C GLN A 53 -8.83 4.80 14.93
N ALA A 54 -9.37 4.80 13.70
CA ALA A 54 -10.76 5.13 13.43
C ALA A 54 -11.71 4.16 14.15
N ALA A 55 -11.45 2.85 14.06
CA ALA A 55 -12.25 1.83 14.74
C ALA A 55 -12.27 2.02 16.27
N VAL A 56 -11.11 2.31 16.87
CA VAL A 56 -11.02 2.61 18.32
C VAL A 56 -11.78 3.88 18.67
N ALA A 57 -11.66 4.95 17.87
CA ALA A 57 -12.37 6.20 18.10
C ALA A 57 -13.90 6.01 18.05
N ARG A 58 -14.40 5.27 17.05
CA ARG A 58 -15.83 4.91 16.95
C ARG A 58 -16.31 4.12 18.16
N LYS A 59 -15.58 3.06 18.53
CA LYS A 59 -15.94 2.24 19.69
C LYS A 59 -16.04 3.08 20.97
N ARG A 60 -15.10 3.98 21.21
CA ARG A 60 -15.14 4.88 22.37
C ARG A 60 -16.29 5.89 22.28
N ALA A 61 -16.61 6.39 21.09
CA ALA A 61 -17.75 7.27 20.89
C ALA A 61 -19.07 6.56 21.25
N ASP A 62 -19.21 5.29 20.85
CA ASP A 62 -20.38 4.46 21.17
C ASP A 62 -20.47 4.15 22.67
N GLU A 63 -19.34 3.87 23.33
CA GLU A 63 -19.27 3.67 24.79
C GLU A 63 -19.71 4.93 25.54
N GLU A 64 -19.21 6.10 25.14
CA GLU A 64 -19.60 7.39 25.73
C GLU A 64 -21.09 7.72 25.47
N ALA A 65 -21.62 7.40 24.27
CA ALA A 65 -23.04 7.56 23.98
C ALA A 65 -23.91 6.69 24.90
N ARG A 66 -23.55 5.40 25.08
CA ARG A 66 -24.26 4.51 26.01
C ARG A 66 -24.23 5.01 27.45
N ASN A 67 -23.10 5.59 27.87
CA ASN A 67 -23.00 6.18 29.21
C ASN A 67 -23.92 7.40 29.36
N ALA A 68 -24.05 8.23 28.32
CA ALA A 68 -25.02 9.32 28.31
C ALA A 68 -26.47 8.80 28.47
N ASP A 69 -26.83 7.73 27.74
CA ASP A 69 -28.16 7.09 27.85
C ASP A 69 -28.42 6.48 29.25
N ILE A 70 -27.37 5.95 29.89
CA ILE A 70 -27.47 5.47 31.29
C ILE A 70 -27.73 6.65 32.23
N CYS A 71 -27.00 7.76 32.06
CA CYS A 71 -27.21 8.97 32.85
C CYS A 71 -28.60 9.57 32.65
N GLU A 72 -29.11 9.59 31.41
CA GLU A 72 -30.47 10.06 31.12
C GLU A 72 -31.54 9.23 31.83
N ARG A 73 -31.41 7.90 31.80
CA ARG A 73 -32.34 7.02 32.53
C ARG A 73 -32.26 7.22 34.05
N ARG A 74 -31.05 7.45 34.59
CA ARG A 74 -30.86 7.74 36.02
C ARG A 74 -31.46 9.09 36.42
N GLU A 75 -31.28 10.11 35.59
CA GLU A 75 -31.88 11.43 35.75
C GLU A 75 -33.41 11.33 35.81
N ALA A 76 -34.02 10.60 34.87
CA ALA A 76 -35.47 10.37 34.85
C ALA A 76 -35.96 9.66 36.12
N MET A 77 -35.32 8.55 36.53
CA MET A 77 -35.69 7.83 37.75
C MET A 77 -35.55 8.70 39.01
N ALA A 78 -34.49 9.51 39.10
CA ALA A 78 -34.26 10.39 40.24
C ALA A 78 -35.34 11.48 40.32
N ARG A 79 -35.75 12.05 39.19
CA ARG A 79 -36.88 13.01 39.14
C ARG A 79 -38.19 12.37 39.56
N ASP A 80 -38.47 11.15 39.13
CA ASP A 80 -39.71 10.44 39.48
C ASP A 80 -39.85 10.22 40.99
N VAL A 81 -38.74 10.04 41.71
CA VAL A 81 -38.73 9.88 43.19
C VAL A 81 -38.48 11.18 43.96
N GLY A 82 -38.33 12.32 43.26
CA GLY A 82 -38.08 13.62 43.88
C GLY A 82 -36.65 13.84 44.38
N ASP A 83 -35.69 13.00 43.99
CA ASP A 83 -34.26 13.17 44.30
C ASP A 83 -33.61 14.14 43.30
N THR A 84 -33.73 15.43 43.61
CA THR A 84 -33.22 16.51 42.75
C THR A 84 -31.69 16.54 42.64
N ASP A 85 -30.97 16.26 43.74
CA ASP A 85 -29.50 16.24 43.74
C ASP A 85 -28.94 15.16 42.81
N THR A 86 -29.50 13.94 42.87
CA THR A 86 -29.10 12.86 41.96
C THR A 86 -29.51 13.16 40.51
N ALA A 87 -30.66 13.78 40.29
CA ALA A 87 -31.11 14.17 38.95
C ALA A 87 -30.15 15.18 38.31
N ASP A 88 -29.76 16.23 39.03
CA ASP A 88 -28.87 17.27 38.53
C ASP A 88 -27.44 16.74 38.29
N LEU A 89 -26.97 15.84 39.16
CA LEU A 89 -25.70 15.15 38.96
C LEU A 89 -25.73 14.29 37.70
N ALA A 90 -26.79 13.49 37.52
CA ALA A 90 -26.97 12.64 36.34
C ALA A 90 -27.03 13.47 35.05
N ALA A 91 -27.74 14.60 35.06
CA ALA A 91 -27.80 15.53 33.92
C ALA A 91 -26.40 16.07 33.55
N THR A 92 -25.62 16.49 34.55
CA THR A 92 -24.23 16.97 34.34
C THR A 92 -23.34 15.90 33.71
N TYR A 93 -23.43 14.65 34.16
CA TYR A 93 -22.65 13.55 33.58
C TYR A 93 -23.14 13.17 32.19
N ARG A 94 -24.46 13.18 31.94
CA ARG A 94 -25.04 12.97 30.60
C ARG A 94 -24.45 13.96 29.60
N GLU A 95 -24.42 15.24 29.93
CA GLU A 95 -23.86 16.29 29.07
C GLU A 95 -22.37 16.05 28.78
N LYS A 96 -21.59 15.67 29.79
CA LYS A 96 -20.16 15.35 29.61
C LYS A 96 -19.95 14.15 28.69
N HIS A 97 -20.71 13.08 28.89
CA HIS A 97 -20.64 11.87 28.07
C HIS A 97 -21.08 12.14 26.63
N ALA A 98 -22.17 12.90 26.43
CA ALA A 98 -22.63 13.32 25.11
C ALA A 98 -21.59 14.19 24.38
N ALA A 99 -20.98 15.15 25.08
CA ALA A 99 -19.92 15.98 24.51
C ALA A 99 -18.69 15.15 24.09
N ARG A 100 -18.26 14.20 24.94
CA ARG A 100 -17.14 13.28 24.61
C ARG A 100 -17.47 12.40 23.41
N SER A 101 -18.67 11.82 23.38
CA SER A 101 -19.12 10.99 22.26
C SER A 101 -19.07 11.77 20.94
N ARG A 102 -19.55 13.02 20.94
CA ARG A 102 -19.48 13.91 19.77
C ARG A 102 -18.06 14.16 19.31
N VAL A 103 -17.16 14.54 20.22
CA VAL A 103 -15.74 14.79 19.88
C VAL A 103 -15.08 13.54 19.29
N LEU A 104 -15.35 12.36 19.86
CA LEU A 104 -14.80 11.10 19.36
C LEU A 104 -15.38 10.70 18.01
N SER A 105 -16.67 10.96 17.77
CA SER A 105 -17.33 10.75 16.48
C SER A 105 -16.74 11.65 15.40
N ASP A 106 -16.56 12.94 15.70
CA ASP A 106 -15.96 13.90 14.77
C ASP A 106 -14.50 13.55 14.48
N LYS A 107 -13.75 13.08 15.49
CA LYS A 107 -12.40 12.55 15.31
C LYS A 107 -12.39 11.31 14.39
N ALA A 108 -13.31 10.37 14.57
CA ALA A 108 -13.40 9.19 13.71
C ALA A 108 -13.64 9.59 12.25
N LYS A 109 -14.60 10.50 12.00
CA LYS A 109 -14.88 11.03 10.65
C LYS A 109 -13.67 11.71 10.02
N ALA A 110 -12.92 12.49 10.80
CA ALA A 110 -11.70 13.12 10.31
C ALA A 110 -10.64 12.08 9.90
N ILE A 111 -10.43 11.03 10.70
CA ILE A 111 -9.50 9.95 10.35
C ILE A 111 -9.99 9.17 9.13
N GLU A 112 -11.30 8.96 8.98
CA GLU A 112 -11.87 8.29 7.80
C GLU A 112 -11.70 9.09 6.51
N ALA A 113 -11.80 10.42 6.59
CA ALA A 113 -11.50 11.28 5.46
C ALA A 113 -10.02 11.17 5.04
N GLU A 114 -9.11 11.14 6.03
CA GLU A 114 -7.68 10.91 5.80
C GLU A 114 -7.41 9.55 5.16
N ILE A 115 -8.06 8.48 5.66
CA ILE A 115 -7.95 7.13 5.07
C ILE A 115 -8.31 7.16 3.58
N ARG A 116 -9.41 7.80 3.20
CA ARG A 116 -9.83 7.87 1.78
C ARG A 116 -8.79 8.57 0.90
N LEU A 117 -8.19 9.64 1.40
CA LEU A 117 -7.12 10.33 0.68
C LEU A 117 -5.91 9.40 0.52
N GLN A 118 -5.47 8.75 1.60
CA GLN A 118 -4.32 7.87 1.56
C GLN A 118 -4.56 6.57 0.76
N GLU A 119 -5.79 6.06 0.71
CA GLU A 119 -6.15 4.90 -0.15
C GLU A 119 -6.00 5.25 -1.63
N SER A 120 -6.40 6.46 -2.03
CA SER A 120 -6.19 6.93 -3.40
C SER A 120 -4.70 7.08 -3.74
N GLU A 121 -3.91 7.65 -2.83
CA GLU A 121 -2.46 7.81 -3.00
C GLU A 121 -1.74 6.45 -3.05
N TYR A 122 -2.12 5.51 -2.19
CA TYR A 122 -1.59 4.16 -2.20
C TYR A 122 -1.85 3.45 -3.53
N THR A 123 -3.07 3.60 -4.06
CA THR A 123 -3.44 3.06 -5.38
C THR A 123 -2.59 3.67 -6.51
N GLU A 124 -2.33 4.98 -6.44
CA GLU A 124 -1.40 5.65 -7.37
C GLU A 124 0.02 5.08 -7.27
N MET A 125 0.53 4.83 -6.06
CA MET A 125 1.84 4.23 -5.84
C MET A 125 1.93 2.84 -6.49
N LEU A 126 0.93 1.97 -6.26
CA LEU A 126 0.89 0.64 -6.88
C LEU A 126 0.85 0.71 -8.41
N SER A 127 0.10 1.66 -8.98
CA SER A 127 0.06 1.89 -10.42
C SER A 127 1.44 2.29 -10.97
N GLN A 128 2.16 3.16 -10.27
CA GLN A 128 3.49 3.60 -10.68
C GLN A 128 4.53 2.48 -10.56
N ILE A 129 4.48 1.66 -9.51
CA ILE A 129 5.36 0.48 -9.40
C ILE A 129 5.09 -0.51 -10.54
N ARG A 130 3.83 -0.79 -10.87
CA ARG A 130 3.48 -1.66 -12.00
C ARG A 130 4.02 -1.12 -13.33
N LYS A 131 3.87 0.18 -13.59
CA LYS A 131 4.46 0.83 -14.78
C LYS A 131 5.99 0.72 -14.79
N ALA A 132 6.62 0.92 -13.65
CA ALA A 132 8.07 0.80 -13.49
C ALA A 132 8.56 -0.63 -13.79
N ARG A 133 7.89 -1.67 -13.25
CA ARG A 133 8.18 -3.08 -13.56
C ARG A 133 8.05 -3.38 -15.05
N ALA A 134 6.94 -2.98 -15.67
CA ALA A 134 6.70 -3.22 -17.10
C ALA A 134 7.76 -2.54 -18.00
N ASN A 135 8.17 -1.32 -17.65
CA ASN A 135 9.23 -0.61 -18.38
C ASN A 135 10.59 -1.30 -18.21
N ARG A 136 10.93 -1.72 -16.99
CA ARG A 136 12.14 -2.49 -16.71
C ARG A 136 12.18 -3.81 -17.48
N ASP A 137 11.08 -4.55 -17.54
CA ASP A 137 11.02 -5.82 -18.28
C ASP A 137 11.17 -5.62 -19.80
N ARG A 138 10.59 -4.54 -20.35
CA ARG A 138 10.82 -4.16 -21.76
C ARG A 138 12.28 -3.84 -22.05
N LEU A 139 12.96 -3.13 -21.14
CA LEU A 139 14.39 -2.83 -21.26
C LEU A 139 15.25 -4.09 -21.14
N ALA A 140 14.96 -4.98 -20.19
CA ALA A 140 15.65 -6.26 -20.06
C ALA A 140 15.49 -7.13 -21.33
N SER A 141 14.28 -7.14 -21.90
CA SER A 141 13.98 -7.85 -23.16
C SER A 141 14.74 -7.27 -24.35
N THR A 142 14.86 -5.94 -24.42
CA THR A 142 15.54 -5.24 -25.50
C THR A 142 17.06 -5.37 -25.39
N ALA A 143 17.61 -5.22 -24.18
CA ALA A 143 19.02 -5.45 -23.89
C ALA A 143 19.44 -6.91 -24.17
N GLY A 144 18.62 -7.88 -23.76
CA GLY A 144 18.85 -9.31 -24.07
C GLY A 144 18.82 -9.59 -25.57
N ARG A 145 17.93 -8.93 -26.34
CA ARG A 145 17.89 -9.01 -27.80
C ARG A 145 19.09 -8.36 -28.47
N THR A 146 19.58 -7.22 -27.97
CA THR A 146 20.75 -6.53 -28.51
C THR A 146 22.04 -7.31 -28.23
N GLN A 147 22.19 -7.88 -27.02
CA GLN A 147 23.31 -8.75 -26.65
C GLN A 147 23.26 -10.09 -27.41
N ALA A 148 22.06 -10.64 -27.62
CA ALA A 148 21.88 -11.79 -28.51
C ALA A 148 22.25 -11.43 -29.95
N ARG A 149 21.88 -10.26 -30.47
CA ARG A 149 22.27 -9.79 -31.81
C ARG A 149 23.77 -9.56 -31.96
N GLU A 150 24.46 -9.01 -30.96
CA GLU A 150 25.92 -8.85 -30.97
C GLU A 150 26.66 -10.20 -30.93
N SER A 151 26.12 -11.20 -30.22
CA SER A 151 26.65 -12.56 -30.25
C SER A 151 26.28 -13.33 -31.54
N LEU A 152 25.15 -12.97 -32.18
CA LEU A 152 24.68 -13.51 -33.46
C LEU A 152 25.34 -12.85 -34.68
N GLY A 153 25.97 -11.67 -34.59
CA GLY A 153 26.81 -11.12 -35.66
C GLY A 153 28.06 -11.96 -35.98
N LYS A 154 28.36 -12.96 -35.13
CA LYS A 154 29.33 -14.05 -35.39
C LYS A 154 28.69 -15.34 -35.95
N SER A 155 27.36 -15.40 -36.01
CA SER A 155 26.54 -16.56 -36.40
C SER A 155 25.53 -16.22 -37.52
N ASP A 156 25.70 -15.08 -38.19
CA ASP A 156 24.76 -14.49 -39.16
C ASP A 156 24.53 -15.36 -40.42
N ASP A 157 25.33 -16.42 -40.62
CA ASP A 157 25.08 -17.43 -41.66
C ASP A 157 24.00 -18.46 -41.27
N LEU A 158 23.64 -18.60 -39.99
CA LEU A 158 22.78 -19.71 -39.53
C LEU A 158 21.29 -19.35 -39.38
N PHE A 159 20.94 -18.08 -39.16
CA PHE A 159 19.56 -17.67 -38.82
C PHE A 159 18.71 -17.26 -40.03
N GLY A 160 19.32 -17.00 -41.19
CA GLY A 160 18.58 -16.78 -42.46
C GLY A 160 17.77 -17.98 -42.95
N GLU A 161 17.98 -19.16 -42.36
CA GLU A 161 17.23 -20.38 -42.64
C GLU A 161 15.96 -20.52 -41.78
N LEU A 162 15.93 -19.90 -40.58
CA LEU A 162 14.84 -20.03 -39.60
C LEU A 162 13.70 -19.03 -39.82
N ASP A 163 14.00 -17.82 -40.31
CA ASP A 163 12.98 -16.81 -40.65
C ASP A 163 12.03 -17.25 -41.78
N ARG A 164 12.44 -18.22 -42.61
CA ARG A 164 11.57 -18.80 -43.63
C ARG A 164 10.51 -19.75 -43.07
N MET A 165 10.64 -20.24 -41.83
CA MET A 165 9.62 -21.08 -41.18
C MET A 165 8.70 -20.33 -40.21
N ALA A 166 9.10 -19.18 -39.68
CA ALA A 166 8.35 -18.45 -38.66
C ALA A 166 7.21 -17.57 -39.21
N GLY A 167 7.14 -17.33 -40.52
CA GLY A 167 6.05 -16.58 -41.18
C GLY A 167 4.68 -17.27 -41.19
N ARG A 168 4.41 -18.22 -40.27
CA ARG A 168 3.20 -19.05 -40.28
C ARG A 168 2.37 -19.02 -39.00
N ILE A 169 2.68 -18.18 -38.01
CA ILE A 169 1.87 -18.07 -36.78
C ILE A 169 1.71 -16.59 -36.40
N VAL A 170 0.66 -16.00 -36.97
CA VAL A 170 -0.05 -14.78 -36.56
C VAL A 170 -1.50 -15.28 -36.43
N ASP A 171 -2.23 -15.18 -35.33
CA ASP A 171 -2.68 -13.98 -34.63
C ASP A 171 -3.54 -14.46 -33.44
N SER A 172 -3.68 -13.67 -32.37
CA SER A 172 -4.99 -13.32 -31.80
C SER A 172 -4.88 -12.52 -30.50
N GLU A 173 -5.47 -11.33 -30.57
CA GLU A 173 -5.77 -10.38 -29.50
C GLU A 173 -6.87 -10.90 -28.56
N VAL A 174 -6.96 -10.38 -27.32
CA VAL A 174 -8.20 -9.76 -26.79
C VAL A 174 -7.86 -8.77 -25.65
N ALA A 175 -8.37 -7.55 -25.73
CA ALA A 175 -8.40 -6.57 -24.64
C ALA A 175 -9.85 -6.09 -24.41
N ALA A 176 -10.48 -6.55 -23.33
CA ALA A 176 -11.74 -5.99 -22.80
C ALA A 176 -12.03 -6.54 -21.39
N GLY A 177 -11.29 -6.05 -20.40
CA GLY A 177 -11.52 -6.39 -18.98
C GLY A 177 -10.76 -5.49 -17.99
N ALA A 178 -10.27 -4.33 -18.46
CA ALA A 178 -9.17 -3.63 -17.82
C ALA A 178 -9.50 -3.06 -16.43
N GLU A 179 -10.73 -2.64 -16.14
CA GLU A 179 -10.99 -1.93 -14.87
C GLU A 179 -11.23 -2.88 -13.68
N GLU A 180 -11.99 -3.96 -13.84
CA GLU A 180 -12.21 -4.94 -12.75
C GLU A 180 -10.98 -5.83 -12.55
N ALA A 181 -10.27 -6.16 -13.64
CA ALA A 181 -8.97 -6.82 -13.56
C ALA A 181 -7.91 -5.95 -12.86
N LEU A 182 -7.92 -4.62 -13.02
CA LEU A 182 -6.96 -3.75 -12.35
C LEU A 182 -7.07 -3.78 -10.81
N PHE A 183 -8.27 -4.01 -10.26
CA PHE A 183 -8.53 -4.12 -8.82
C PHE A 183 -8.22 -5.51 -8.25
N ASP A 184 -8.47 -6.59 -8.99
CA ASP A 184 -7.99 -7.93 -8.62
C ASP A 184 -6.47 -8.03 -8.73
N ASP A 185 -5.91 -7.54 -9.84
CA ASP A 185 -4.47 -7.46 -10.08
C ASP A 185 -3.77 -6.53 -9.06
N ALA A 186 -4.45 -5.52 -8.52
CA ALA A 186 -3.92 -4.71 -7.42
C ALA A 186 -3.76 -5.52 -6.13
N ARG A 187 -4.71 -6.39 -5.82
CA ARG A 187 -4.69 -7.24 -4.63
C ARG A 187 -3.66 -8.36 -4.78
N ASP A 188 -3.60 -8.99 -5.93
CA ASP A 188 -2.61 -10.02 -6.25
C ASP A 188 -1.19 -9.44 -6.25
N PHE A 189 -1.02 -8.23 -6.80
CA PHE A 189 0.26 -7.53 -6.78
C PHE A 189 0.70 -7.15 -5.37
N ASP A 190 -0.23 -6.68 -4.53
CA ASP A 190 -0.01 -6.35 -3.13
C ASP A 190 0.39 -7.59 -2.32
N GLU A 191 -0.24 -8.75 -2.57
CA GLU A 191 0.13 -10.03 -1.96
C GLU A 191 1.53 -10.49 -2.38
N GLN A 192 1.88 -10.39 -3.67
CA GLN A 192 3.23 -10.68 -4.17
C GLN A 192 4.30 -9.77 -3.57
N LEU A 193 3.97 -8.50 -3.35
CA LEU A 193 4.87 -7.53 -2.74
C LEU A 193 5.14 -7.85 -1.27
N GLU A 194 4.10 -8.25 -0.54
CA GLU A 194 4.26 -8.73 0.83
C GLU A 194 5.08 -10.02 0.90
N GLU A 195 4.86 -10.94 -0.03
CA GLU A 195 5.59 -12.20 -0.08
C GLU A 195 7.07 -11.97 -0.37
N SER A 196 7.40 -11.15 -1.38
CA SER A 196 8.80 -10.81 -1.69
C SER A 196 9.50 -10.13 -0.52
N HIS A 197 8.82 -9.23 0.18
CA HIS A 197 9.34 -8.59 1.38
C HIS A 197 9.57 -9.56 2.54
N ARG A 198 8.70 -10.55 2.72
CA ARG A 198 8.86 -11.59 3.75
C ARG A 198 10.04 -12.49 3.42
N GLU A 199 10.22 -12.88 2.17
CA GLU A 199 11.36 -13.66 1.70
C GLU A 199 12.68 -12.91 1.93
N GLU A 200 12.77 -11.63 1.55
CA GLU A 200 13.97 -10.79 1.80
C GLU A 200 14.30 -10.67 3.30
N ALA A 201 13.28 -10.56 4.16
CA ALA A 201 13.48 -10.49 5.61
C ALA A 201 13.98 -11.83 6.19
N ILE A 202 13.56 -12.96 5.61
CA ILE A 202 14.04 -14.30 5.98
C ILE A 202 15.50 -14.47 5.55
N ASP A 203 15.84 -14.05 4.33
CA ASP A 203 17.21 -14.11 3.80
C ASP A 203 18.18 -13.25 4.62
N ALA A 204 17.78 -12.03 5.00
CA ALA A 204 18.57 -11.16 5.87
C ALA A 204 18.83 -11.81 7.25
N ARG A 205 17.83 -12.49 7.83
CA ARG A 205 17.99 -13.23 9.10
C ARG A 205 18.89 -14.45 8.94
N LEU A 206 18.81 -15.16 7.81
CA LEU A 206 19.67 -16.31 7.51
C LEU A 206 21.13 -15.90 7.30
N GLU A 207 21.39 -14.79 6.63
CA GLU A 207 22.73 -14.21 6.49
C GLU A 207 23.33 -13.86 7.86
N GLU A 208 22.55 -13.25 8.74
CA GLU A 208 23.00 -12.89 10.09
C GLU A 208 23.30 -14.13 10.94
N LEU A 209 22.48 -15.18 10.83
CA LEU A 209 22.71 -16.48 11.47
C LEU A 209 24.00 -17.14 10.97
N LYS A 210 24.20 -17.18 9.65
CA LYS A 210 25.44 -17.70 9.01
C LYS A 210 26.67 -16.93 9.49
N ARG A 211 26.56 -15.61 9.65
CA ARG A 211 27.65 -14.74 10.13
C ARG A 211 27.99 -14.99 11.61
N ARG A 212 26.99 -15.32 12.44
CA ARG A 212 27.19 -15.73 13.85
C ARG A 212 27.81 -17.12 13.96
N MET A 213 27.35 -18.08 13.15
CA MET A 213 27.90 -19.43 13.13
C MET A 213 29.35 -19.52 12.64
N ARG A 214 29.79 -18.55 11.82
CA ARG A 214 31.16 -18.49 11.30
C ARG A 214 32.16 -17.78 12.23
N LYS A 215 31.67 -17.23 13.36
CA LYS A 215 32.46 -16.49 14.36
C LYS A 215 32.54 -17.21 15.73
N GLY A 216 31.93 -18.40 15.86
CA GLY A 216 32.11 -19.31 16.99
C GLY A 216 32.88 -20.54 16.56
#